data_AF-A0A4U8SF03-F1
#
_entry.id   AF-A0A4U8SF03-F1
#
_cell.length_a   1.000
_cell.length_b   1.000
_cell.length_c   1.000
_cell.angle_alpha   90.00
_cell.angle_beta   90.00
_cell.angle_gamma   90.00
#
_symmetry.space_group_name_H-M   'P 1'
#
loop_
_entity.id
_entity.type
_entity.pdbx_description
1 polymer ?
#
loop_
_entity_poly.entity_id
_entity_poly.type
_entity_poly.pdbx_seq_one_letter_code
_entity_poly.pdbx_strand_id
1 'polypeptide(L)'
;MRGISLFLLYLYCFATYLFAQNTLIQDSKIAQKQILLQEINTLTSIQAIPTNTRKNTLQCILTTKERDSIQLTYPETLYEYYNALLETNRRDIDISKLTQDLLIESIRHGNTPSKLLAMQLYFSKQCERCERVRDFSVFDYYRDKKSHMQTLLVSEGGSFETSYALLGEAFLCHALETKDESDFLMAYSNLMMAGLHTRAVNILLQGLESTKSDILYSTLQFLTSFDSVIAKHEITTNFLRVLRIKGQHSFANIIKLPYFKDFEVLEYGIESNAILQTLLIRDMEMGRILSVFDRFATKQTQKEFWDKEKHYSTLIHTGNMHILQNATTKDLKAYLRILKLKKRIKEVGNYPFATTYH
;
A
#
# COMPACT_ATOMS: atom_id res chain seq x y z
N MET A 1 31.83 66.74 0.44
CA MET A 1 32.35 65.38 0.16
C MET A 1 32.31 64.40 1.34
N ARG A 2 32.28 64.83 2.62
CA ARG A 2 32.25 63.89 3.77
C ARG A 2 30.93 63.11 3.97
N GLY A 3 29.78 63.66 3.59
CA GLY A 3 28.47 62.99 3.77
C GLY A 3 28.22 61.80 2.82
N ILE A 4 28.76 61.84 1.61
CA ILE A 4 28.60 60.77 0.60
C ILE A 4 29.37 59.51 1.03
N SER A 5 30.54 59.67 1.66
CA SER A 5 31.36 58.55 2.15
C SER A 5 30.71 57.80 3.31
N LEU A 6 30.01 58.50 4.22
CA LEU A 6 29.28 57.89 5.34
C LEU A 6 28.03 57.15 4.87
N PHE A 7 27.32 57.69 3.88
CA PHE A 7 26.15 57.06 3.30
C PHE A 7 26.50 55.76 2.54
N LEU A 8 27.58 55.76 1.76
CA LEU A 8 28.07 54.57 1.06
C LEU A 8 28.56 53.48 2.05
N LEU A 9 29.18 53.87 3.15
CA LEU A 9 29.59 52.93 4.21
C LEU A 9 28.37 52.27 4.88
N TYR A 10 27.30 53.04 5.11
CA TYR A 10 26.07 52.52 5.69
C TYR A 10 25.35 51.54 4.76
N LEU A 11 25.29 51.85 3.46
CA LEU A 11 24.75 50.93 2.44
C LEU A 11 25.56 49.63 2.35
N TYR A 12 26.89 49.70 2.44
CA TYR A 12 27.76 48.52 2.42
C TYR A 12 27.57 47.64 3.68
N CYS A 13 27.49 48.24 4.87
CA CYS A 13 27.21 47.52 6.11
C CYS A 13 25.80 46.90 6.10
N PHE A 14 24.81 47.61 5.59
CA PHE A 14 23.44 47.09 5.47
C PHE A 14 23.36 45.94 4.46
N ALA A 15 24.02 46.07 3.31
CA ALA A 15 24.09 45.00 2.31
C ALA A 15 24.81 43.75 2.85
N THR A 16 25.95 43.90 3.52
CA THR A 16 26.69 42.77 4.11
C THR A 16 25.91 42.10 5.25
N TYR A 17 25.18 42.87 6.07
CA TYR A 17 24.27 42.33 7.07
C TYR A 17 23.12 41.52 6.46
N LEU A 18 22.48 42.05 5.40
CA LEU A 18 21.42 41.33 4.68
C LEU A 18 21.95 40.05 4.01
N PHE A 19 23.15 40.09 3.43
CA PHE A 19 23.81 38.91 2.89
C PHE A 19 24.12 37.87 3.97
N ALA A 20 24.67 38.29 5.12
CA ALA A 20 24.97 37.41 6.25
C ALA A 20 23.71 36.77 6.87
N GLN A 21 22.62 37.53 7.00
CA GLN A 21 21.32 37.00 7.42
C GLN A 21 20.78 36.00 6.39
N ASN A 22 20.86 36.31 5.09
CA ASN A 22 20.42 35.40 4.04
C ASN A 22 21.22 34.08 4.03
N THR A 23 22.55 34.14 4.22
CA THR A 23 23.38 32.92 4.33
C THR A 23 23.02 32.11 5.58
N LEU A 24 22.85 32.73 6.75
CA LEU A 24 22.42 32.05 7.98
C LEU A 24 21.04 31.37 7.83
N ILE A 25 20.09 32.05 7.19
CA ILE A 25 18.75 31.50 6.93
C ILE A 25 18.83 30.34 5.93
N GLN A 26 19.69 30.45 4.90
CA GLN A 26 19.89 29.41 3.91
C GLN A 26 20.55 28.17 4.51
N ASP A 27 21.58 28.33 5.34
CA ASP A 27 22.25 27.24 6.05
C ASP A 27 21.29 26.53 7.01
N SER A 28 20.45 27.29 7.72
CA SER A 28 19.39 26.73 8.58
C SER A 28 18.38 25.90 7.79
N LYS A 29 17.93 26.37 6.62
CA LYS A 29 17.00 25.62 5.74
C LYS A 29 17.63 24.35 5.18
N ILE A 30 18.91 24.40 4.80
CA ILE A 30 19.67 23.22 4.33
C ILE A 30 19.79 22.19 5.46
N ALA A 31 20.17 22.61 6.67
CA ALA A 31 20.27 21.74 7.84
C ALA A 31 18.91 21.09 8.18
N GLN A 32 17.82 21.85 8.17
CA GLN A 32 16.47 21.31 8.39
C GLN A 32 16.08 20.26 7.34
N LYS A 33 16.41 20.49 6.06
CA LYS A 33 16.15 19.52 4.99
C LYS A 33 16.96 18.24 5.19
N GLN A 34 18.23 18.34 5.58
CA GLN A 34 19.07 17.18 5.87
C GLN A 34 18.54 16.36 7.05
N ILE A 35 18.07 17.01 8.12
CA ILE A 35 17.44 16.33 9.26
C ILE A 35 16.22 15.52 8.81
N LEU A 36 15.34 16.11 8.00
CA LEU A 36 14.15 15.40 7.48
C LEU A 36 14.52 14.21 6.61
N LEU A 37 15.52 14.35 5.73
CA LEU A 37 16.01 13.25 4.89
C LEU A 37 16.61 12.12 5.73
N GLN A 38 17.38 12.46 6.77
CA GLN A 38 17.94 11.48 7.68
C GLN A 38 16.84 10.76 8.46
N GLU A 39 15.83 11.49 8.95
CA GLU A 39 14.70 10.90 9.66
C GLU A 39 13.90 9.93 8.78
N ILE A 40 13.65 10.31 7.51
CA ILE A 40 13.03 9.43 6.52
C ILE A 40 13.88 8.17 6.33
N ASN A 41 15.19 8.33 6.09
CA ASN A 41 16.09 7.20 5.86
C ASN A 41 16.18 6.25 7.07
N THR A 42 16.23 6.79 8.28
CA THR A 42 16.18 5.98 9.52
C THR A 42 14.87 5.22 9.60
N LEU A 43 13.75 5.87 9.31
CA LEU A 43 12.43 5.25 9.36
C LEU A 43 12.28 4.09 8.37
N THR A 44 12.79 4.24 7.15
CA THR A 44 12.72 3.21 6.11
C THR A 44 13.68 2.04 6.35
N SER A 45 14.78 2.27 7.08
CA SER A 45 15.75 1.22 7.46
C SER A 45 15.25 0.27 8.56
N ILE A 46 14.17 0.62 9.26
CA ILE A 46 13.60 -0.20 10.32
C ILE A 46 12.81 -1.33 9.66
N GLN A 47 13.30 -2.57 9.79
CA GLN A 47 12.46 -3.75 9.67
C GLN A 47 11.50 -3.72 10.86
N ALA A 48 10.29 -3.20 10.65
CA ALA A 48 9.24 -3.31 11.64
C ALA A 48 8.88 -4.79 11.74
N ILE A 49 9.44 -5.48 12.73
CA ILE A 49 9.04 -6.85 13.08
C ILE A 49 7.84 -6.68 14.02
N PRO A 50 6.59 -6.90 13.55
CA PRO A 50 5.46 -6.82 14.45
C PRO A 50 5.63 -7.86 15.55
N THR A 51 5.52 -7.42 16.80
CA THR A 51 5.40 -8.32 17.94
C THR A 51 3.99 -8.89 17.91
N ASN A 52 3.81 -9.99 17.17
CA ASN A 52 2.51 -10.63 17.01
C ASN A 52 2.07 -11.28 18.34
N THR A 53 1.27 -10.56 19.11
CA THR A 53 0.44 -11.16 20.16
C THR A 53 -0.96 -11.33 19.58
N ARG A 54 -1.40 -12.59 19.37
CA ARG A 54 -2.77 -12.96 18.94
C ARG A 54 -3.83 -12.66 20.01
N LYS A 55 -3.82 -11.46 20.57
CA LYS A 55 -4.72 -11.03 21.64
C LYS A 55 -5.16 -9.61 21.31
N ASN A 56 -6.29 -9.49 20.62
CA ASN A 56 -7.31 -8.42 20.71
C ASN A 56 -8.10 -8.30 19.39
N THR A 57 -9.29 -7.72 19.49
CA THR A 57 -10.12 -7.31 18.35
C THR A 57 -9.42 -6.25 17.51
N LEU A 58 -9.79 -6.17 16.23
CA LEU A 58 -9.31 -5.12 15.34
C LEU A 58 -9.80 -3.76 15.85
N GLN A 59 -8.92 -2.77 15.95
CA GLN A 59 -9.22 -1.45 16.52
C GLN A 59 -8.76 -0.34 15.59
N CYS A 60 -9.54 0.74 15.53
CA CYS A 60 -9.13 2.01 14.92
C CYS A 60 -7.96 2.63 15.68
N ILE A 61 -6.92 3.10 14.97
CA ILE A 61 -5.75 3.75 15.57
C ILE A 61 -5.60 5.23 15.23
N LEU A 62 -6.55 5.81 14.49
CA LEU A 62 -6.55 7.24 14.22
C LEU A 62 -6.98 8.01 15.45
N THR A 63 -6.29 9.12 15.68
CA THR A 63 -6.76 10.13 16.64
C THR A 63 -8.05 10.77 16.12
N THR A 64 -8.86 11.33 17.02
CA THR A 64 -10.07 12.07 16.63
C THR A 64 -9.75 13.19 15.63
N LYS A 65 -8.66 13.93 15.83
CA LYS A 65 -8.21 14.97 14.89
C LYS A 65 -7.90 14.43 13.49
N GLU A 66 -7.27 13.26 13.40
CA GLU A 66 -6.98 12.62 12.10
C GLU A 66 -8.27 12.17 11.43
N ARG A 67 -9.23 11.59 12.18
CA ARG A 67 -10.55 11.21 11.66
C ARG A 67 -11.34 12.40 11.14
N ASP A 68 -11.42 13.48 11.93
CA ASP A 68 -12.18 14.69 11.59
C ASP A 68 -11.58 15.44 10.38
N SER A 69 -10.30 15.19 10.07
CA SER A 69 -9.63 15.80 8.91
C SER A 69 -9.93 15.13 7.58
N ILE A 70 -10.68 14.03 7.58
CA ILE A 70 -10.90 13.18 6.40
C ILE A 70 -12.38 13.14 6.03
N GLN A 71 -12.65 13.39 4.76
CA GLN A 71 -13.94 13.11 4.15
C GLN A 71 -13.86 11.78 3.41
N LEU A 72 -14.66 10.81 3.84
CA LEU A 72 -14.76 9.52 3.15
C LEU A 72 -15.55 9.69 1.85
N THR A 73 -14.93 9.31 0.74
CA THR A 73 -15.53 9.35 -0.60
C THR A 73 -15.65 7.95 -1.15
N TYR A 74 -16.83 7.62 -1.65
CA TYR A 74 -17.13 6.30 -2.20
C TYR A 74 -17.13 6.35 -3.73
N PRO A 75 -16.71 5.27 -4.41
CA PRO A 75 -16.96 5.14 -5.84
C PRO A 75 -18.46 5.06 -6.10
N GLU A 76 -18.89 5.47 -7.30
CA GLU A 76 -20.31 5.37 -7.71
C GLU A 76 -20.80 3.92 -7.69
N THR A 77 -19.94 2.99 -8.09
CA THR A 77 -20.24 1.56 -8.18
C THR A 77 -19.04 0.72 -7.76
N LEU A 78 -19.32 -0.47 -7.19
CA LEU A 78 -18.35 -1.54 -6.96
C LEU A 78 -18.57 -2.73 -7.91
N TYR A 79 -19.51 -2.61 -8.84
CA TYR A 79 -19.95 -3.67 -9.75
C TYR A 79 -18.84 -4.12 -10.69
N GLU A 80 -18.08 -3.18 -11.24
CA GLU A 80 -16.97 -3.42 -12.18
C GLU A 80 -15.87 -4.25 -11.52
N TYR A 81 -15.52 -3.88 -10.28
CA TYR A 81 -14.58 -4.63 -9.45
C TYR A 81 -15.13 -6.04 -9.15
N TYR A 82 -16.38 -6.14 -8.73
CA TYR A 82 -16.96 -7.41 -8.33
C TYR A 82 -17.10 -8.39 -9.51
N ASN A 83 -17.54 -7.93 -10.69
CA ASN A 83 -17.61 -8.79 -11.87
C ASN A 83 -16.25 -9.30 -12.31
N ALA A 84 -15.23 -8.43 -12.28
CA ALA A 84 -13.86 -8.83 -12.59
C ALA A 84 -13.38 -9.94 -11.64
N LEU A 85 -13.68 -9.84 -10.34
CA LEU A 85 -13.40 -10.90 -9.38
C LEU A 85 -14.17 -12.20 -9.71
N LEU A 86 -15.46 -12.10 -10.03
CA LEU A 86 -16.29 -13.27 -10.35
C LEU A 86 -15.75 -14.02 -11.57
N GLU A 87 -15.37 -13.32 -12.63
CA GLU A 87 -14.78 -13.93 -13.81
C GLU A 87 -13.40 -14.52 -13.52
N THR A 88 -12.51 -13.75 -12.88
CA THR A 88 -11.16 -14.23 -12.53
C THR A 88 -11.21 -15.50 -11.67
N ASN A 89 -12.15 -15.57 -10.73
CA ASN A 89 -12.29 -16.70 -9.84
C ASN A 89 -12.80 -17.98 -10.54
N ARG A 90 -13.28 -17.92 -11.79
CA ARG A 90 -13.80 -19.08 -12.53
C ARG A 90 -12.71 -19.98 -13.16
N ARG A 91 -11.47 -19.49 -13.39
CA ARG A 91 -10.27 -20.21 -13.96
C ARG A 91 -10.47 -20.98 -15.29
N ASP A 92 -11.69 -21.15 -15.77
CA ASP A 92 -12.02 -21.79 -17.04
C ASP A 92 -12.19 -20.80 -18.20
N ILE A 93 -12.24 -19.50 -17.89
CA ILE A 93 -12.44 -18.41 -18.86
C ILE A 93 -11.49 -17.27 -18.52
N ASP A 94 -10.81 -16.71 -19.52
CA ASP A 94 -10.12 -15.44 -19.40
C ASP A 94 -11.13 -14.31 -19.12
N ILE A 95 -10.70 -13.26 -18.42
CA ILE A 95 -11.58 -12.12 -18.14
C ILE A 95 -12.07 -11.53 -19.46
N SER A 96 -13.37 -11.37 -19.60
CA SER A 96 -13.99 -10.89 -20.83
C SER A 96 -13.52 -9.48 -21.17
N LYS A 97 -13.46 -9.20 -22.47
CA LYS A 97 -13.06 -7.89 -23.00
C LYS A 97 -13.88 -6.73 -22.39
N LEU A 98 -15.18 -6.94 -22.21
CA LEU A 98 -16.10 -5.96 -21.63
C LEU A 98 -15.76 -5.68 -20.16
N THR A 99 -15.54 -6.73 -19.37
CA THR A 99 -15.19 -6.60 -17.95
C THR A 99 -13.84 -5.92 -17.75
N GLN A 100 -12.86 -6.20 -18.61
CA GLN A 100 -11.59 -5.47 -18.62
C GLN A 100 -11.79 -3.97 -18.92
N ASP A 101 -12.62 -3.62 -19.92
CA ASP A 101 -12.89 -2.21 -20.25
C ASP A 101 -13.59 -1.47 -19.11
N LEU A 102 -14.61 -2.09 -18.51
CA LEU A 102 -15.34 -1.53 -17.38
C LEU A 102 -14.44 -1.33 -16.15
N LEU A 103 -13.56 -2.28 -15.87
CA LEU A 103 -12.57 -2.16 -14.79
C LEU A 103 -11.65 -0.96 -15.02
N ILE A 104 -11.16 -0.75 -16.25
CA ILE A 104 -10.32 0.40 -16.59
C ILE A 104 -11.08 1.73 -16.48
N GLU A 105 -12.35 1.78 -16.88
CA GLU A 105 -13.17 2.98 -16.72
C GLU A 105 -13.38 3.34 -15.25
N SER A 106 -13.70 2.35 -14.41
CA SER A 106 -13.84 2.53 -12.97
C SER A 106 -12.57 3.15 -12.33
N ILE A 107 -11.39 2.78 -12.82
CA ILE A 107 -10.13 3.36 -12.34
C ILE A 107 -9.99 4.84 -12.70
N ARG A 108 -10.47 5.27 -13.87
CA ARG A 108 -10.47 6.69 -14.25
C ARG A 108 -11.32 7.55 -13.33
N HIS A 109 -12.35 6.95 -12.74
CA HIS A 109 -13.19 7.57 -11.71
C HIS A 109 -12.62 7.47 -10.29
N GLY A 110 -11.35 7.04 -10.14
CA GLY A 110 -10.66 7.02 -8.85
C GLY A 110 -11.04 5.85 -7.94
N ASN A 111 -11.60 4.77 -8.48
CA ASN A 111 -11.97 3.58 -7.70
C ASN A 111 -10.71 2.80 -7.27
N THR A 112 -10.29 2.99 -6.01
CA THR A 112 -9.10 2.33 -5.43
C THR A 112 -9.15 0.79 -5.47
N PRO A 113 -10.25 0.11 -5.08
CA PRO A 113 -10.37 -1.34 -5.25
C PRO A 113 -10.10 -1.80 -6.69
N SER A 114 -10.69 -1.12 -7.68
CA SER A 114 -10.50 -1.44 -9.10
C SER A 114 -9.06 -1.22 -9.54
N LYS A 115 -8.40 -0.18 -9.03
CA LYS A 115 -6.99 0.12 -9.32
C LYS A 115 -6.07 -0.98 -8.79
N LEU A 116 -6.27 -1.42 -7.55
CA LEU A 116 -5.51 -2.52 -6.95
C LEU A 116 -5.68 -3.81 -7.76
N LEU A 117 -6.92 -4.18 -8.07
CA LEU A 117 -7.23 -5.39 -8.82
C LEU A 117 -6.60 -5.37 -10.21
N ALA A 118 -6.72 -4.27 -10.95
CA ALA A 118 -6.13 -4.16 -12.28
C ALA A 118 -4.60 -4.25 -12.25
N MET A 119 -3.94 -3.68 -11.23
CA MET A 119 -2.49 -3.88 -11.03
C MET A 119 -2.16 -5.35 -10.81
N GLN A 120 -2.87 -6.06 -9.93
CA GLN A 120 -2.61 -7.47 -9.67
C GLN A 120 -2.84 -8.34 -10.92
N LEU A 121 -3.93 -8.11 -11.65
CA LEU A 121 -4.28 -8.83 -12.88
C LEU A 121 -3.32 -8.56 -14.05
N TYR A 122 -2.86 -7.32 -14.19
CA TYR A 122 -1.91 -6.97 -15.23
C TYR A 122 -0.60 -7.73 -15.07
N PHE A 123 -0.08 -7.77 -13.84
CA PHE A 123 1.21 -8.42 -13.57
C PHE A 123 1.12 -9.94 -13.50
N SER A 124 -0.08 -10.50 -13.27
CA SER A 124 -0.36 -11.91 -13.43
C SER A 124 -0.69 -12.34 -14.87
N LYS A 125 -0.63 -11.41 -15.83
CA LYS A 125 -0.99 -11.65 -17.25
C LYS A 125 -2.41 -12.18 -17.45
N GLN A 126 -3.30 -11.93 -16.50
CA GLN A 126 -4.72 -12.33 -16.56
C GLN A 126 -5.61 -11.21 -17.15
N CYS A 127 -5.02 -10.05 -17.45
CA CYS A 127 -5.70 -8.93 -18.10
C CYS A 127 -4.80 -8.28 -19.14
N GLU A 128 -4.90 -8.74 -20.40
CA GLU A 128 -4.13 -8.19 -21.52
C GLU A 128 -4.43 -6.70 -21.76
N ARG A 129 -5.70 -6.27 -21.64
CA ARG A 129 -6.08 -4.87 -21.88
C ARG A 129 -5.80 -3.96 -20.68
N CYS A 130 -5.35 -4.53 -19.57
CA CYS A 130 -4.81 -3.78 -18.43
C CYS A 130 -3.40 -3.23 -18.70
N GLU A 131 -2.83 -3.33 -19.91
CA GLU A 131 -1.63 -2.59 -20.29
C GLU A 131 -1.73 -1.08 -19.99
N ARG A 132 -2.94 -0.52 -20.08
CA ARG A 132 -3.24 0.87 -19.72
C ARG A 132 -3.04 1.18 -18.23
N VAL A 133 -2.90 0.17 -17.38
CA VAL A 133 -2.46 0.32 -15.99
C VAL A 133 -1.13 1.04 -15.90
N ARG A 134 -0.25 0.89 -16.89
CA ARG A 134 1.01 1.64 -16.95
C ARG A 134 0.79 3.15 -16.91
N ASP A 135 -0.29 3.65 -17.51
CA ASP A 135 -0.55 5.08 -17.67
C ASP A 135 -0.91 5.77 -16.33
N PHE A 136 -1.44 5.03 -15.35
CA PHE A 136 -1.94 5.60 -14.08
C PHE A 136 -1.42 4.94 -12.80
N SER A 137 -0.73 3.80 -12.89
CA SER A 137 -0.22 3.08 -11.71
C SER A 137 1.04 3.68 -11.12
N VAL A 138 1.70 4.60 -11.85
CA VAL A 138 3.04 5.14 -11.53
C VAL A 138 4.06 4.04 -11.19
N PHE A 139 3.84 2.79 -11.60
CA PHE A 139 4.57 1.64 -11.05
C PHE A 139 6.08 1.70 -11.30
N ASP A 140 6.53 2.33 -12.39
CA ASP A 140 7.95 2.42 -12.76
C ASP A 140 8.63 3.72 -12.27
N TYR A 141 7.97 4.55 -11.45
CA TYR A 141 8.50 5.87 -11.07
C TYR A 141 9.90 5.80 -10.45
N TYR A 142 10.18 4.76 -9.67
CA TYR A 142 11.44 4.58 -8.95
C TYR A 142 12.63 4.27 -9.88
N ARG A 143 12.36 3.92 -11.15
CA ARG A 143 13.39 3.68 -12.18
C ARG A 143 13.73 4.95 -12.95
N ASP A 144 12.81 5.90 -13.04
CA ASP A 144 13.04 7.15 -13.74
C ASP A 144 13.77 8.15 -12.85
N LYS A 145 15.01 8.46 -13.22
CA LYS A 145 15.85 9.48 -12.54
C LYS A 145 15.24 10.88 -12.59
N LYS A 146 14.30 11.14 -13.51
CA LYS A 146 13.61 12.43 -13.66
C LYS A 146 12.30 12.50 -12.88
N SER A 147 11.88 11.42 -12.22
CA SER A 147 10.71 11.43 -11.35
C SER A 147 10.81 12.55 -10.31
N HIS A 148 9.70 13.25 -10.11
CA HIS A 148 9.59 14.32 -9.12
C HIS A 148 8.75 13.88 -7.93
N MET A 149 8.80 14.68 -6.86
CA MET A 149 8.16 14.39 -5.58
C MET A 149 6.65 14.11 -5.69
N GLN A 150 5.95 14.77 -6.62
CA GLN A 150 4.52 14.54 -6.81
C GLN A 150 4.22 13.10 -7.26
N THR A 151 5.11 12.46 -8.02
CA THR A 151 4.92 11.06 -8.47
C THR A 151 5.06 10.09 -7.30
N LEU A 152 6.04 10.33 -6.42
CA LEU A 152 6.20 9.57 -5.17
C LEU A 152 5.00 9.77 -4.23
N LEU A 153 4.46 10.98 -4.15
CA LEU A 153 3.25 11.22 -3.37
C LEU A 153 2.04 10.50 -3.97
N VAL A 154 1.87 10.53 -5.30
CA VAL A 154 0.79 9.80 -6.00
C VAL A 154 0.87 8.28 -5.79
N SER A 155 2.07 7.69 -5.71
CA SER A 155 2.20 6.26 -5.41
C SER A 155 1.73 5.91 -3.98
N GLU A 156 1.72 6.89 -3.06
CA GLU A 156 1.17 6.77 -1.71
C GLU A 156 -0.28 7.29 -1.59
N GLY A 157 -0.93 7.72 -2.68
CA GLY A 157 -2.31 8.23 -2.69
C GLY A 157 -2.44 9.76 -2.75
N GLY A 158 -1.33 10.50 -2.77
CA GLY A 158 -1.28 11.95 -2.92
C GLY A 158 -0.71 12.64 -1.67
N SER A 159 -1.44 13.61 -1.11
CA SER A 159 -1.01 14.27 0.12
C SER A 159 -1.19 13.35 1.33
N PHE A 160 -0.86 13.84 2.54
CA PHE A 160 -1.14 13.07 3.75
C PHE A 160 -2.64 12.76 3.89
N GLU A 161 -3.49 13.77 3.64
CA GLU A 161 -4.94 13.72 3.75
C GLU A 161 -5.59 12.78 2.73
N THR A 162 -4.95 12.55 1.58
CA THR A 162 -5.42 11.58 0.57
C THR A 162 -4.60 10.30 0.55
N SER A 163 -3.65 10.13 1.47
CA SER A 163 -2.76 8.97 1.46
C SER A 163 -3.54 7.69 1.69
N TYR A 164 -3.15 6.64 0.98
CA TYR A 164 -3.77 5.32 1.12
C TYR A 164 -3.69 4.80 2.56
N ALA A 165 -2.61 5.09 3.29
CA ALA A 165 -2.48 4.69 4.69
C ALA A 165 -3.54 5.38 5.59
N LEU A 166 -3.76 6.68 5.40
CA LEU A 166 -4.73 7.43 6.21
C LEU A 166 -6.17 7.11 5.82
N LEU A 167 -6.48 7.10 4.52
CA LEU A 167 -7.81 6.74 4.03
C LEU A 167 -8.18 5.32 4.45
N GLY A 168 -7.26 4.37 4.30
CA GLY A 168 -7.52 2.98 4.65
C GLY A 168 -7.83 2.76 6.13
N GLU A 169 -7.10 3.44 7.02
CA GLU A 169 -7.42 3.38 8.45
C GLU A 169 -8.69 4.18 8.79
N ALA A 170 -8.97 5.29 8.10
CA ALA A 170 -10.20 6.06 8.31
C ALA A 170 -11.45 5.24 7.91
N PHE A 171 -11.41 4.56 6.76
CA PHE A 171 -12.45 3.61 6.36
C PHE A 171 -12.58 2.46 7.36
N LEU A 172 -11.48 1.94 7.91
CA LEU A 172 -11.57 0.92 8.97
C LEU A 172 -12.30 1.46 10.21
N CYS A 173 -11.95 2.67 10.67
CA CYS A 173 -12.60 3.27 11.82
C CYS A 173 -14.12 3.36 11.62
N HIS A 174 -14.55 3.80 10.43
CA HIS A 174 -15.97 3.84 10.07
C HIS A 174 -16.59 2.44 9.96
N ALA A 175 -15.92 1.49 9.30
CA ALA A 175 -16.37 0.11 9.14
C ALA A 175 -16.63 -0.62 10.47
N LEU A 176 -15.80 -0.36 11.48
CA LEU A 176 -15.98 -0.96 12.81
C LEU A 176 -17.25 -0.45 13.52
N GLU A 177 -17.71 0.75 13.18
CA GLU A 177 -18.93 1.37 13.72
C GLU A 177 -20.16 0.95 12.90
N THR A 178 -20.10 1.09 11.58
CA THR A 178 -21.22 0.88 10.65
C THR A 178 -21.45 -0.58 10.30
N LYS A 179 -20.37 -1.37 10.29
CA LYS A 179 -20.33 -2.73 9.73
C LYS A 179 -20.73 -2.76 8.24
N ASP A 180 -20.44 -1.71 7.49
CA ASP A 180 -20.66 -1.68 6.04
C ASP A 180 -19.53 -2.43 5.30
N GLU A 181 -19.92 -3.34 4.41
CA GLU A 181 -18.98 -4.12 3.59
C GLU A 181 -18.16 -3.26 2.62
N SER A 182 -18.73 -2.16 2.12
CA SER A 182 -18.04 -1.21 1.24
C SER A 182 -16.91 -0.51 1.99
N ASP A 183 -17.13 -0.16 3.27
CA ASP A 183 -16.09 0.42 4.11
C ASP A 183 -14.95 -0.56 4.36
N PHE A 184 -15.25 -1.82 4.67
CA PHE A 184 -14.23 -2.86 4.80
C PHE A 184 -13.44 -3.07 3.51
N LEU A 185 -14.11 -3.06 2.35
CA LEU A 185 -13.44 -3.21 1.06
C LEU A 185 -12.54 -2.02 0.73
N MET A 186 -13.02 -0.80 0.99
CA MET A 186 -12.24 0.42 0.80
C MET A 186 -11.04 0.46 1.75
N ALA A 187 -11.22 0.10 3.02
CA ALA A 187 -10.15 0.00 4.00
C ALA A 187 -9.08 -1.00 3.56
N TYR A 188 -9.49 -2.22 3.19
CA TYR A 188 -8.62 -3.26 2.65
C TYR A 188 -7.81 -2.74 1.43
N SER A 189 -8.49 -2.17 0.45
CA SER A 189 -7.88 -1.81 -0.83
C SER A 189 -6.85 -0.69 -0.65
N ASN A 190 -7.18 0.33 0.14
CA ASN A 190 -6.26 1.41 0.48
C ASN A 190 -5.03 0.88 1.25
N LEU A 191 -5.22 0.03 2.26
CA LEU A 191 -4.07 -0.48 3.04
C LEU A 191 -3.19 -1.46 2.24
N MET A 192 -3.76 -2.26 1.33
CA MET A 192 -2.99 -3.02 0.36
C MET A 192 -2.18 -2.10 -0.56
N MET A 193 -2.79 -1.05 -1.10
CA MET A 193 -2.10 -0.05 -1.91
C MET A 193 -0.94 0.60 -1.15
N ALA A 194 -1.12 0.87 0.14
CA ALA A 194 -0.09 1.40 1.03
C ALA A 194 1.00 0.39 1.42
N GLY A 195 0.90 -0.89 1.04
CA GLY A 195 1.87 -1.92 1.47
C GLY A 195 1.79 -2.27 2.95
N LEU A 196 0.58 -2.22 3.52
CA LEU A 196 0.25 -2.61 4.90
C LEU A 196 -0.59 -3.90 4.85
N HIS A 197 0.04 -4.98 4.36
CA HIS A 197 -0.68 -6.19 3.95
C HIS A 197 -1.30 -6.93 5.12
N THR A 198 -0.56 -7.13 6.22
CA THR A 198 -1.10 -7.86 7.39
C THR A 198 -2.32 -7.14 7.93
N ARG A 199 -2.27 -5.81 8.00
CA ARG A 199 -3.41 -4.97 8.40
C ARG A 199 -4.59 -5.13 7.44
N ALA A 200 -4.36 -5.01 6.14
CA ALA A 200 -5.40 -5.12 5.13
C ALA A 200 -6.11 -6.49 5.14
N VAL A 201 -5.35 -7.58 5.28
CA VAL A 201 -5.92 -8.93 5.35
C VAL A 201 -6.77 -9.13 6.60
N ASN A 202 -6.31 -8.63 7.76
CA ASN A 202 -7.12 -8.69 8.98
C ASN A 202 -8.43 -7.88 8.85
N ILE A 203 -8.41 -6.74 8.16
CA ILE A 203 -9.60 -5.94 7.87
C ILE A 203 -10.58 -6.72 6.99
N LEU A 204 -10.08 -7.34 5.91
CA LEU A 204 -10.90 -8.16 5.03
C LEU A 204 -11.57 -9.30 5.80
N LEU A 205 -10.81 -10.00 6.65
CA LEU A 205 -11.32 -11.12 7.46
C LEU A 205 -12.30 -10.65 8.55
N GLN A 206 -12.08 -9.48 9.17
CA GLN A 206 -13.03 -8.87 10.10
C GLN A 206 -14.33 -8.47 9.39
N GLY A 207 -14.23 -7.87 8.21
CA GLY A 207 -15.38 -7.48 7.41
C GLY A 207 -16.21 -8.68 7.01
N LEU A 208 -15.53 -9.76 6.58
CA LEU A 208 -16.17 -11.04 6.31
C LEU A 208 -16.90 -11.61 7.53
N GLU A 209 -16.26 -11.68 8.69
CA GLU A 209 -16.89 -12.16 9.93
C GLU A 209 -18.14 -11.32 10.30
N SER A 210 -18.07 -10.01 10.08
CA SER A 210 -19.10 -9.05 10.51
C SER A 210 -20.30 -8.98 9.56
N THR A 211 -20.06 -9.07 8.25
CA THR A 211 -21.06 -8.76 7.20
C THR A 211 -21.52 -9.98 6.42
N LYS A 212 -20.66 -11.01 6.29
CA LYS A 212 -20.89 -12.17 5.41
C LYS A 212 -21.03 -11.79 3.93
N SER A 213 -20.42 -10.68 3.51
CA SER A 213 -20.57 -10.12 2.17
C SER A 213 -19.86 -10.94 1.08
N ASP A 214 -20.55 -11.14 -0.06
CA ASP A 214 -20.05 -11.91 -1.19
C ASP A 214 -18.89 -11.23 -1.94
N ILE A 215 -18.84 -9.89 -1.96
CA ILE A 215 -17.75 -9.13 -2.60
C ILE A 215 -16.45 -9.27 -1.81
N LEU A 216 -16.52 -9.16 -0.47
CA LEU A 216 -15.39 -9.43 0.41
C LEU A 216 -14.94 -10.90 0.29
N TYR A 217 -15.87 -11.82 0.11
CA TYR A 217 -15.54 -13.24 -0.04
C TYR A 217 -14.81 -13.51 -1.35
N SER A 218 -15.30 -12.94 -2.45
CA SER A 218 -14.68 -13.04 -3.77
C SER A 218 -13.30 -12.39 -3.78
N THR A 219 -13.11 -11.33 -2.99
CA THR A 219 -11.82 -10.67 -2.77
C THR A 219 -10.85 -11.62 -2.05
N LEU A 220 -11.28 -12.26 -0.95
CA LEU A 220 -10.44 -13.24 -0.24
C LEU A 220 -10.09 -14.42 -1.15
N GLN A 221 -11.07 -14.94 -1.91
CA GLN A 221 -10.85 -16.03 -2.85
C GLN A 221 -9.79 -15.65 -3.90
N PHE A 222 -9.88 -14.45 -4.46
CA PHE A 222 -8.90 -13.93 -5.41
C PHE A 222 -7.52 -13.81 -4.79
N LEU A 223 -7.39 -13.20 -3.60
CA LEU A 223 -6.10 -13.10 -2.89
C LEU A 223 -5.48 -14.47 -2.66
N THR A 224 -6.31 -15.44 -2.31
CA THR A 224 -5.87 -16.83 -2.12
C THR A 224 -5.57 -17.57 -3.41
N SER A 225 -5.68 -16.94 -4.57
CA SER A 225 -5.09 -17.48 -5.81
C SER A 225 -3.66 -17.01 -6.03
N PHE A 226 -3.20 -15.97 -5.33
CA PHE A 226 -1.84 -15.45 -5.38
C PHE A 226 -1.06 -15.82 -4.12
N ASP A 227 -0.17 -16.80 -4.25
CA ASP A 227 0.71 -17.21 -3.15
C ASP A 227 1.76 -16.14 -2.81
N SER A 228 1.72 -14.96 -3.44
CA SER A 228 2.60 -13.82 -3.18
C SER A 228 2.20 -12.96 -1.98
N VAL A 229 1.01 -13.20 -1.41
CA VAL A 229 0.42 -12.31 -0.39
C VAL A 229 0.11 -13.06 0.90
N ILE A 230 -0.54 -14.22 0.79
CA ILE A 230 -1.09 -14.94 1.94
C ILE A 230 -0.72 -16.43 1.85
N ALA A 231 0.00 -16.93 2.86
CA ALA A 231 0.14 -18.34 3.14
C ALA A 231 -1.18 -18.85 3.72
N LYS A 232 -1.65 -19.95 3.16
CA LYS A 232 -2.86 -20.61 3.61
C LYS A 232 -2.51 -21.94 4.25
N HIS A 233 -3.14 -22.22 5.38
CA HIS A 233 -3.15 -23.57 5.91
C HIS A 233 -3.78 -24.54 4.90
N GLU A 234 -3.23 -25.73 4.70
CA GLU A 234 -3.67 -26.70 3.68
C GLU A 234 -5.17 -27.02 3.76
N ILE A 235 -5.71 -27.11 4.98
CA ILE A 235 -7.14 -27.32 5.24
C ILE A 235 -7.97 -26.15 4.71
N THR A 236 -7.56 -24.92 5.01
CA THR A 236 -8.21 -23.69 4.54
C THR A 236 -8.12 -23.59 3.01
N THR A 237 -6.99 -23.97 2.40
CA THR A 237 -6.81 -24.03 0.95
C THR A 237 -7.77 -25.00 0.29
N ASN A 238 -7.86 -26.23 0.81
CA ASN A 238 -8.77 -27.24 0.30
C ASN A 238 -10.23 -26.80 0.46
N PHE A 239 -10.58 -26.17 1.58
CA PHE A 239 -11.94 -25.69 1.80
C PHE A 239 -12.31 -24.53 0.87
N LEU A 240 -11.45 -23.52 0.72
CA LEU A 240 -11.64 -22.42 -0.24
C LEU A 240 -11.75 -22.95 -1.68
N ARG A 241 -10.96 -23.97 -2.04
CA ARG A 241 -11.03 -24.65 -3.34
C ARG A 241 -12.32 -25.45 -3.52
N VAL A 242 -12.86 -26.08 -2.48
CA VAL A 242 -14.12 -26.82 -2.53
C VAL A 242 -15.31 -25.87 -2.64
N LEU A 243 -15.28 -24.73 -1.95
CA LEU A 243 -16.35 -23.74 -2.00
C LEU A 243 -16.41 -22.98 -3.34
N ARG A 244 -15.28 -22.84 -4.01
CA ARG A 244 -15.17 -22.36 -5.39
C ARG A 244 -16.02 -23.16 -6.39
N ILE A 245 -16.36 -24.41 -6.08
CA ILE A 245 -17.13 -25.31 -6.96
C ILE A 245 -18.64 -25.23 -6.69
N LYS A 246 -19.08 -24.74 -5.51
CA LYS A 246 -20.46 -24.96 -5.05
C LYS A 246 -21.44 -23.78 -5.14
N GLY A 247 -21.01 -22.57 -5.50
CA GLY A 247 -21.90 -21.45 -5.86
C GLY A 247 -22.96 -21.05 -4.81
N GLN A 248 -22.75 -19.90 -4.16
CA GLN A 248 -23.65 -19.20 -3.22
C GLN A 248 -24.04 -19.96 -1.93
N HIS A 249 -24.02 -19.21 -0.81
CA HIS A 249 -24.32 -19.66 0.58
C HIS A 249 -23.31 -20.55 1.30
N SER A 250 -22.06 -20.59 0.84
CA SER A 250 -20.98 -21.34 1.48
C SER A 250 -20.26 -20.60 2.63
N PHE A 251 -20.53 -19.30 2.82
CA PHE A 251 -19.77 -18.44 3.75
C PHE A 251 -19.92 -18.81 5.24
N ALA A 252 -21.12 -19.20 5.69
CA ALA A 252 -21.38 -19.51 7.11
C ALA A 252 -20.49 -20.66 7.65
N ASN A 253 -19.86 -21.43 6.77
CA ASN A 253 -19.00 -22.55 7.12
C ASN A 253 -17.50 -22.17 7.16
N ILE A 254 -17.06 -21.10 6.50
CA ILE A 254 -15.63 -20.74 6.42
C ILE A 254 -15.13 -20.18 7.75
N ILE A 255 -15.86 -19.23 8.34
CA ILE A 255 -15.50 -18.61 9.62
C ILE A 255 -15.51 -19.62 10.78
N LYS A 256 -16.18 -20.77 10.59
CA LYS A 256 -16.27 -21.88 11.54
C LYS A 256 -15.16 -22.91 11.36
N LEU A 257 -14.32 -22.77 10.33
CA LEU A 257 -13.23 -23.71 10.12
C LEU A 257 -12.22 -23.60 11.27
N PRO A 258 -11.74 -24.73 11.80
CA PRO A 258 -10.48 -24.70 12.53
C PRO A 258 -9.44 -24.11 11.56
N TYR A 259 -8.63 -23.17 12.01
CA TYR A 259 -7.61 -22.47 11.20
C TYR A 259 -8.07 -21.30 10.30
N PHE A 260 -9.31 -20.80 10.44
CA PHE A 260 -9.70 -19.51 9.82
C PHE A 260 -8.87 -18.31 10.32
N LYS A 261 -8.19 -18.45 11.47
CA LYS A 261 -7.33 -17.42 12.09
C LYS A 261 -5.83 -17.70 11.93
N ASP A 262 -5.47 -18.59 11.00
CA ASP A 262 -4.10 -19.06 10.78
C ASP A 262 -3.63 -18.74 9.37
N PHE A 263 -3.86 -17.50 8.93
CA PHE A 263 -3.27 -16.95 7.71
C PHE A 263 -1.92 -16.30 8.06
N GLU A 264 -0.91 -16.54 7.22
CA GLU A 264 0.35 -15.81 7.29
C GLU A 264 0.46 -14.86 6.10
N VAL A 265 0.93 -13.64 6.32
CA VAL A 265 0.91 -12.57 5.31
C VAL A 265 2.32 -12.04 5.11
N LEU A 266 2.73 -11.87 3.85
CA LEU A 266 4.00 -11.21 3.54
C LEU A 266 3.88 -9.70 3.75
N GLU A 267 4.62 -9.22 4.74
CA GLU A 267 4.72 -7.81 5.07
C GLU A 267 6.12 -7.30 4.68
N TYR A 268 6.17 -6.12 4.08
CA TYR A 268 7.42 -5.55 3.57
C TYR A 268 7.91 -4.36 4.43
N GLY A 269 8.92 -3.63 3.97
CA GLY A 269 9.41 -2.43 4.64
C GLY A 269 8.37 -1.30 4.74
N ILE A 270 8.69 -0.24 5.51
CA ILE A 270 7.78 0.91 5.70
C ILE A 270 7.62 1.71 4.40
N GLU A 271 8.65 1.77 3.56
CA GLU A 271 8.62 2.43 2.25
C GLU A 271 7.91 1.61 1.17
N SER A 272 7.70 0.32 1.40
CA SER A 272 7.04 -0.56 0.45
C SER A 272 5.57 -0.19 0.30
N ASN A 273 5.06 -0.30 -0.92
CA ASN A 273 3.66 -0.12 -1.29
C ASN A 273 3.29 -1.22 -2.31
N ALA A 274 2.12 -1.12 -2.94
CA ALA A 274 1.67 -2.13 -3.93
C ALA A 274 2.67 -2.35 -5.07
N ILE A 275 3.58 -1.41 -5.38
CA ILE A 275 4.58 -1.57 -6.44
C ILE A 275 5.53 -2.73 -6.14
N LEU A 276 6.02 -2.87 -4.91
CA LEU A 276 6.95 -3.94 -4.55
C LEU A 276 6.29 -5.31 -4.74
N GLN A 277 5.09 -5.48 -4.19
CA GLN A 277 4.30 -6.69 -4.34
C GLN A 277 4.11 -7.04 -5.83
N THR A 278 3.76 -6.03 -6.62
CA THR A 278 3.47 -6.16 -8.03
C THR A 278 4.71 -6.59 -8.85
N LEU A 279 5.90 -6.10 -8.51
CA LEU A 279 7.16 -6.53 -9.13
C LEU A 279 7.50 -7.99 -8.84
N LEU A 280 7.23 -8.44 -7.61
CA LEU A 280 7.40 -9.83 -7.22
C LEU A 280 6.41 -10.73 -7.96
N ILE A 281 5.12 -10.35 -8.02
CA ILE A 281 4.10 -11.06 -8.81
C ILE A 281 4.58 -11.25 -10.25
N ARG A 282 5.09 -10.19 -10.88
CA ARG A 282 5.64 -10.26 -12.24
C ARG A 282 6.67 -11.38 -12.38
N ASP A 283 7.69 -11.39 -11.51
CA ASP A 283 8.81 -12.32 -11.63
C ASP A 283 8.39 -13.75 -11.32
N MET A 284 7.43 -13.96 -10.41
CA MET A 284 6.82 -15.27 -10.18
C MET A 284 6.09 -15.79 -11.43
N GLU A 285 5.29 -14.94 -12.07
CA GLU A 285 4.50 -15.29 -13.26
C GLU A 285 5.35 -15.48 -14.52
N MET A 286 6.59 -14.96 -14.49
CA MET A 286 7.62 -15.26 -15.50
C MET A 286 8.45 -16.50 -15.16
N GLY A 287 8.15 -17.21 -14.07
CA GLY A 287 8.87 -18.40 -13.61
C GLY A 287 10.30 -18.11 -13.15
N ARG A 288 10.61 -16.87 -12.75
CA ARG A 288 11.97 -16.45 -12.34
C ARG A 288 12.26 -16.71 -10.87
N ILE A 289 11.23 -16.68 -10.02
CA ILE A 289 11.29 -16.99 -8.60
C ILE A 289 10.02 -17.76 -8.22
N LEU A 290 10.06 -18.52 -7.12
CA LEU A 290 8.87 -19.09 -6.51
C LEU A 290 8.48 -18.27 -5.28
N SER A 291 7.18 -18.21 -4.98
CA SER A 291 6.75 -17.69 -3.68
C SER A 291 7.34 -18.54 -2.55
N VAL A 292 7.62 -17.92 -1.41
CA VAL A 292 7.94 -18.64 -0.17
C VAL A 292 6.80 -19.54 0.32
N PHE A 293 5.57 -19.26 -0.12
CA PHE A 293 4.37 -20.06 0.19
C PHE A 293 4.05 -21.12 -0.85
N ASP A 294 4.83 -21.21 -1.94
CA ASP A 294 4.62 -22.24 -2.95
C ASP A 294 4.87 -23.63 -2.33
N ARG A 295 4.02 -24.61 -2.65
CA ARG A 295 4.17 -26.00 -2.14
C ARG A 295 5.49 -26.66 -2.55
N PHE A 296 6.12 -26.17 -3.61
CA PHE A 296 7.42 -26.64 -4.11
C PHE A 296 8.58 -25.74 -3.65
N ALA A 297 8.32 -24.76 -2.79
CA ALA A 297 9.35 -23.89 -2.27
C ALA A 297 10.37 -24.70 -1.44
N THR A 298 11.63 -24.63 -1.85
CA THR A 298 12.78 -25.18 -1.12
C THR A 298 13.51 -24.04 -0.39
N LYS A 299 14.44 -24.37 0.51
CA LYS A 299 15.31 -23.36 1.14
C LYS A 299 16.06 -22.51 0.10
N GLN A 300 16.42 -23.09 -1.04
CA GLN A 300 17.09 -22.36 -2.11
C GLN A 300 16.15 -21.38 -2.79
N THR A 301 14.95 -21.81 -3.20
CA THR A 301 14.01 -20.94 -3.91
C THR A 301 13.41 -19.87 -2.97
N GLN A 302 13.27 -20.18 -1.68
CA GLN A 302 12.95 -19.17 -0.66
C GLN A 302 14.04 -18.11 -0.55
N LYS A 303 15.32 -18.52 -0.56
CA LYS A 303 16.44 -17.58 -0.60
C LYS A 303 16.39 -16.71 -1.86
N GLU A 304 16.14 -17.30 -3.03
CA GLU A 304 16.02 -16.57 -4.29
C GLU A 304 14.87 -15.54 -4.25
N PHE A 305 13.74 -15.89 -3.65
CA PHE A 305 12.63 -14.95 -3.41
C PHE A 305 13.07 -13.76 -2.56
N TRP A 306 13.70 -14.00 -1.42
CA TRP A 306 14.15 -12.93 -0.52
C TRP A 306 15.27 -12.09 -1.12
N ASP A 307 16.18 -12.68 -1.90
CA ASP A 307 17.19 -11.95 -2.64
C ASP A 307 16.55 -11.01 -3.69
N LYS A 308 15.44 -11.43 -4.32
CA LYS A 308 14.67 -10.58 -5.23
C LYS A 308 13.85 -9.50 -4.54
N GLU A 309 13.19 -9.80 -3.44
CA GLU A 309 12.51 -8.81 -2.61
C GLU A 309 13.50 -7.71 -2.18
N LYS A 310 14.64 -8.10 -1.61
CA LYS A 310 15.69 -7.17 -1.18
C LYS A 310 16.21 -6.31 -2.32
N HIS A 311 16.39 -6.91 -3.51
CA HIS A 311 16.81 -6.18 -4.70
C HIS A 311 15.80 -5.08 -5.06
N TYR A 312 14.50 -5.40 -5.14
CA TYR A 312 13.48 -4.41 -5.48
C TYR A 312 13.29 -3.35 -4.39
N SER A 313 13.31 -3.75 -3.12
CA SER A 313 13.27 -2.81 -1.99
C SER A 313 14.44 -1.81 -2.05
N THR A 314 15.65 -2.28 -2.36
CA THR A 314 16.83 -1.42 -2.53
C THR A 314 16.68 -0.44 -3.70
N LEU A 315 16.11 -0.88 -4.83
CA LEU A 315 15.86 -0.01 -5.99
C LEU A 315 14.83 1.07 -5.67
N ILE A 316 13.72 0.69 -5.03
CA ILE A 316 12.66 1.62 -4.61
C ILE A 316 13.23 2.64 -3.63
N HIS A 317 13.97 2.18 -2.63
CA HIS A 317 14.66 3.02 -1.66
C HIS A 317 15.55 4.06 -2.33
N THR A 318 16.44 3.59 -3.21
CA THR A 318 17.39 4.46 -3.92
C THR A 318 16.68 5.48 -4.79
N GLY A 319 15.65 5.05 -5.53
CA GLY A 319 14.82 5.95 -6.35
C GLY A 319 14.11 7.00 -5.50
N ASN A 320 13.50 6.60 -4.39
CA ASN A 320 12.85 7.52 -3.45
C ASN A 320 13.85 8.55 -2.89
N MET A 321 15.02 8.11 -2.43
CA MET A 321 16.03 9.02 -1.87
C MET A 321 16.51 10.05 -2.89
N HIS A 322 16.68 9.67 -4.16
CA HIS A 322 17.00 10.62 -5.23
C HIS A 322 15.90 11.68 -5.43
N ILE A 323 14.63 11.27 -5.41
CA ILE A 323 13.48 12.18 -5.52
C ILE A 323 13.46 13.15 -4.34
N LEU A 324 13.64 12.63 -3.12
CA LEU A 324 13.56 13.39 -1.87
C LEU A 324 14.68 14.44 -1.77
N GLN A 325 15.88 14.17 -2.30
CA GLN A 325 16.98 15.14 -2.35
C GLN A 325 16.58 16.43 -3.08
N ASN A 326 15.70 16.36 -4.07
CA ASN A 326 15.22 17.51 -4.84
C ASN A 326 13.88 18.08 -4.35
N ALA A 327 13.23 17.44 -3.37
CA ALA A 327 11.93 17.84 -2.86
C ALA A 327 11.98 19.11 -1.99
N THR A 328 10.83 19.79 -1.86
CA THR A 328 10.67 20.91 -0.93
C THR A 328 10.53 20.42 0.51
N THR A 329 10.86 21.27 1.49
CA THR A 329 10.66 20.94 2.91
C THR A 329 9.20 20.59 3.25
N LYS A 330 8.24 21.21 2.55
CA LYS A 330 6.80 20.92 2.73
C LYS A 330 6.49 19.48 2.32
N ASP A 331 6.99 19.06 1.16
CA ASP A 331 6.71 17.71 0.63
C ASP A 331 7.43 16.63 1.43
N LEU A 332 8.66 16.90 1.88
CA LEU A 332 9.38 16.01 2.81
C LEU A 332 8.59 15.80 4.11
N LYS A 333 8.02 16.87 4.68
CA LYS A 333 7.17 16.77 5.87
C LYS A 333 5.90 15.97 5.60
N ALA A 334 5.27 16.15 4.43
CA ALA A 334 4.08 15.37 4.05
C ALA A 334 4.41 13.88 3.94
N TYR A 335 5.46 13.52 3.22
CA TYR A 335 5.89 12.13 3.07
C TYR A 335 6.32 11.49 4.39
N LEU A 336 7.07 12.22 5.22
CA LEU A 336 7.44 11.76 6.57
C LEU A 336 6.21 11.47 7.44
N ARG A 337 5.15 12.29 7.36
CA ARG A 337 3.88 12.02 8.07
C ARG A 337 3.24 10.72 7.60
N ILE A 338 3.23 10.45 6.30
CA ILE A 338 2.71 9.19 5.72
C ILE A 338 3.50 8.00 6.28
N LEU A 339 4.84 8.05 6.20
CA LEU A 339 5.69 6.95 6.69
C LEU A 339 5.53 6.73 8.20
N LYS A 340 5.43 7.80 8.99
CA LYS A 340 5.16 7.70 10.45
C LYS A 340 3.83 7.03 10.73
N LEU A 341 2.78 7.33 9.97
CA LEU A 341 1.50 6.67 10.09
C LEU A 341 1.60 5.18 9.70
N LYS A 342 2.25 4.86 8.58
CA LYS A 342 2.50 3.46 8.16
C LYS A 342 3.22 2.67 9.25
N LYS A 343 4.28 3.23 9.84
CA LYS A 343 4.97 2.63 10.98
C LYS A 343 4.02 2.39 12.15
N ARG A 344 3.24 3.40 12.54
CA ARG A 344 2.27 3.30 13.64
C ARG A 344 1.24 2.19 13.39
N ILE A 345 0.79 2.01 12.15
CA ILE A 345 -0.10 0.92 11.73
C ILE A 345 0.61 -0.45 11.79
N LYS A 346 1.85 -0.57 11.28
CA LYS A 346 2.60 -1.84 11.32
C LYS A 346 2.88 -2.31 12.74
N GLU A 347 3.13 -1.38 13.66
CA GLU A 347 3.39 -1.65 15.08
C GLU A 347 2.13 -2.01 15.87
N VAL A 348 0.93 -1.93 15.27
CA VAL A 348 -0.30 -2.44 15.89
C VAL A 348 -0.24 -3.96 15.95
N GLY A 349 0.21 -4.51 17.08
CA GLY A 349 0.26 -5.96 17.32
C GLY A 349 -1.11 -6.64 17.44
N ASN A 350 -2.22 -5.92 17.26
CA ASN A 350 -3.58 -6.44 17.43
C ASN A 350 -4.13 -6.99 16.11
N TYR A 351 -3.70 -8.19 15.73
CA TYR A 351 -4.18 -8.90 14.56
C TYR A 351 -4.95 -10.18 14.93
N PRO A 352 -6.30 -10.17 14.86
CA PRO A 352 -7.12 -11.29 15.32
C PRO A 352 -7.19 -12.50 14.37
N PHE A 353 -6.83 -12.35 13.08
CA PHE A 353 -7.04 -13.40 12.06
C PHE A 353 -5.80 -13.80 11.27
N ALA A 354 -4.88 -12.87 11.01
CA ALA A 354 -3.69 -13.15 10.19
C ALA A 354 -2.44 -12.57 10.82
N THR A 355 -1.33 -13.29 10.78
CA THR A 355 -0.04 -12.86 11.29
C THR A 355 0.95 -12.58 10.17
N THR A 356 1.94 -11.74 10.42
CA THR A 356 3.05 -11.54 9.47
C THR A 356 3.92 -12.80 9.38
N TYR A 357 4.28 -13.19 8.16
CA TYR A 357 5.27 -14.24 7.89
C TYR A 357 6.69 -13.73 8.12
N HIS A 358 7.56 -14.60 8.64
CA HIS A 358 8.94 -14.27 9.03
C HIS A 358 9.98 -15.00 8.20
#